data_AF-A0A1B6MV74-F1
#
_entry.id   AF-A0A1B6MV74-F1
#
_cell.length_a   1.000
_cell.length_b   1.000
_cell.length_c   1.000
_cell.angle_alpha   90.00
_cell.angle_beta   90.00
_cell.angle_gamma   90.00
#
_symmetry.space_group_name_H-M   'P 1'
#
loop_
_entity.id
_entity.type
_entity.pdbx_description
1 polymer ?
#
loop_
_entity_poly.entity_id
_entity_poly.type
_entity_poly.pdbx_seq_one_letter_code
_entity_poly.pdbx_strand_id
1 'polypeptide(L)'
;EAFVQKISLKSISASDKNVTKVINSQMRDPICAQLKLLIGEALPAKPDLPPGIQEYFSVWDSLSCVEGLLLRGTRMILPSELRAEMVERLHSGHLGIMKTRKRAQVTM
;
A
#
# COMPACT_ATOMS: atom_id res chain seq x y z
N GLU A 1 13.02 -3.04 -24.29
CA GLU A 1 11.55 -2.92 -24.39
C GLU A 1 10.94 -3.66 -23.21
N ALA A 2 10.55 -2.93 -22.15
CA ALA A 2 10.14 -3.53 -20.88
C ALA A 2 8.66 -3.96 -20.95
N PHE A 3 8.46 -5.27 -20.97
CA PHE A 3 7.17 -5.95 -20.99
C PHE A 3 6.42 -5.61 -19.69
N VAL A 4 5.49 -4.65 -19.74
CA VAL A 4 4.55 -4.40 -18.65
C VAL A 4 3.72 -5.68 -18.50
N GLN A 5 4.05 -6.49 -17.48
CA GLN A 5 3.23 -7.63 -17.10
C GLN A 5 1.83 -7.10 -16.84
N LYS A 6 0.92 -7.43 -17.74
CA LYS A 6 -0.51 -7.10 -17.70
C LYS A 6 -1.10 -7.82 -16.49
N ILE A 7 -1.02 -7.19 -15.32
CA ILE A 7 -1.70 -7.65 -14.11
C ILE A 7 -3.19 -7.52 -14.39
N SER A 8 -3.83 -8.65 -14.65
CA SER A 8 -5.28 -8.69 -14.82
C SER A 8 -5.92 -8.57 -13.44
N LEU A 9 -6.59 -7.45 -13.15
CA LEU A 9 -7.37 -7.27 -11.92
C LEU A 9 -8.43 -8.36 -11.75
N LYS A 10 -8.83 -9.04 -12.83
CA LYS A 10 -9.75 -10.18 -12.82
C LYS A 10 -9.22 -11.39 -12.02
N SER A 11 -7.89 -11.50 -11.84
CA SER A 11 -7.28 -12.55 -11.02
C SER A 11 -7.04 -12.14 -9.57
N ILE A 12 -7.01 -10.84 -9.27
CA ILE A 12 -6.99 -10.35 -7.89
C ILE A 12 -8.44 -10.40 -7.45
N SER A 13 -8.85 -11.56 -6.92
CA SER A 13 -10.20 -11.82 -6.47
C SER A 13 -10.75 -10.60 -5.73
N ALA A 14 -11.75 -9.94 -6.32
CA ALA A 14 -12.49 -8.83 -5.72
C ALA A 14 -13.18 -9.22 -4.41
N SER A 15 -13.06 -10.49 -3.98
CA SER A 15 -13.50 -11.02 -2.69
C SER A 15 -12.47 -10.87 -1.56
N ASP A 16 -11.21 -10.51 -1.85
CA ASP A 16 -10.21 -10.31 -0.79
C ASP A 16 -10.41 -8.95 -0.11
N LYS A 17 -10.92 -8.98 1.14
CA LYS A 17 -11.20 -7.79 1.94
C LYS A 17 -9.97 -6.88 2.08
N ASN A 18 -8.76 -7.44 2.06
CA ASN A 18 -7.54 -6.65 2.15
C ASN A 18 -7.30 -5.84 0.87
N VAL A 19 -7.54 -6.43 -0.30
CA VAL A 19 -7.41 -5.76 -1.60
C VAL A 19 -8.40 -4.61 -1.69
N THR A 20 -9.67 -4.85 -1.37
CA THR A 20 -10.71 -3.82 -1.35
C THR A 20 -10.36 -2.69 -0.36
N LYS A 21 -9.77 -3.02 0.79
CA LYS A 21 -9.29 -2.02 1.75
C LYS A 21 -8.18 -1.15 1.15
N VAL A 22 -7.20 -1.75 0.48
CA VAL A 22 -6.11 -1.01 -0.19
C VAL A 22 -6.68 -0.09 -1.27
N ILE A 23 -7.61 -0.56 -2.10
CA ILE A 23 -8.25 0.25 -3.14
C ILE A 23 -8.93 1.48 -2.52
N ASN A 24 -9.76 1.27 -1.49
CA ASN A 24 -10.48 2.35 -0.83
C ASN A 24 -9.54 3.34 -0.11
N SER A 25 -8.48 2.85 0.54
CA SER A 25 -7.51 3.74 1.17
C SER A 25 -6.70 4.51 0.12
N GLN A 26 -6.33 3.90 -1.02
CA GLN A 26 -5.67 4.63 -2.13
C GLN A 26 -6.56 5.69 -2.77
N MET A 27 -7.89 5.50 -2.78
CA MET A 27 -8.84 6.49 -3.29
C MET A 27 -8.90 7.74 -2.41
N ARG A 28 -8.68 7.60 -1.11
CA ARG A 28 -8.75 8.69 -0.12
C ARG A 28 -7.39 9.30 0.19
N ASP A 29 -6.31 8.63 -0.18
CA ASP A 29 -4.94 9.09 0.09
C ASP A 29 -4.51 10.14 -0.96
N PRO A 30 -4.22 11.39 -0.52
CA PRO A 30 -3.91 12.50 -1.43
C PRO A 30 -2.60 12.28 -2.20
N ILE A 31 -1.64 11.57 -1.61
CA ILE A 31 -0.36 11.22 -2.27
C ILE A 31 -0.64 10.23 -3.40
N CYS A 32 -1.48 9.22 -3.17
CA CYS A 32 -1.90 8.27 -4.20
C CYS A 32 -2.65 8.96 -5.34
N ALA A 33 -3.55 9.90 -5.04
CA ALA A 33 -4.25 10.67 -6.07
C ALA A 33 -3.26 11.49 -6.93
N GLN A 34 -2.29 12.15 -6.30
CA GLN A 34 -1.28 12.93 -7.01
C GLN A 34 -0.34 12.05 -7.85
N LEU A 35 0.08 10.88 -7.34
CA LEU A 35 0.85 9.91 -8.12
C LEU A 35 0.12 9.46 -9.39
N LYS A 36 -1.20 9.21 -9.30
CA LYS A 36 -2.00 8.80 -10.47
C LYS A 36 -2.01 9.88 -11.56
N LEU A 37 -2.14 11.15 -11.18
CA LEU A 37 -2.10 12.28 -12.12
C LEU A 37 -0.72 12.39 -12.79
N LEU A 38 0.34 12.39 -11.98
CA LEU A 38 1.71 12.55 -12.45
C LEU A 38 2.19 11.38 -13.34
N ILE A 39 1.72 10.15 -13.12
CA ILE A 39 2.00 9.00 -13.99
C ILE A 39 1.31 9.16 -15.36
N GLY A 40 0.19 9.87 -15.43
CA GLY A 40 -0.60 10.04 -16.66
C GLY A 40 -0.18 11.23 -17.53
N GLU A 41 0.36 12.31 -16.95
CA GLU A 41 0.72 13.53 -17.69
C GLU A 41 2.22 13.61 -17.99
N ALA A 42 3.04 13.79 -16.96
CA ALA A 42 4.51 13.76 -17.00
C ALA A 42 5.04 13.97 -15.57
N LEU A 43 6.15 13.31 -15.21
CA LEU A 43 6.82 13.55 -13.93
C LEU A 43 7.61 14.87 -13.98
N PRO A 44 7.31 15.87 -13.12
CA PRO A 44 8.12 17.07 -13.01
C PRO A 44 9.47 16.79 -12.32
N ALA A 45 10.37 17.77 -12.33
CA ALA A 45 11.66 17.66 -11.67
C ALA A 45 11.49 17.41 -10.16
N LYS A 46 12.39 16.60 -9.58
CA LYS A 46 12.38 16.24 -8.15
C LYS A 46 12.17 17.42 -7.17
N PRO A 47 12.81 18.60 -7.33
CA PRO A 47 12.64 19.70 -6.37
C PRO A 47 11.23 20.31 -6.36
N ASP A 48 10.45 20.18 -7.44
CA ASP A 48 9.08 20.69 -7.55
C ASP A 48 8.03 19.74 -6.97
N LEU A 49 8.44 18.53 -6.57
CA LEU A 49 7.54 17.52 -6.01
C LEU A 49 7.36 17.71 -4.50
N PRO A 50 6.15 17.51 -3.97
CA PRO A 50 5.95 17.52 -2.53
C PRO A 50 6.72 16.36 -1.86
N PRO A 51 7.13 16.49 -0.59
CA PRO A 51 8.02 15.53 0.08
C PRO A 51 7.52 14.08 0.00
N GLY A 52 6.22 13.87 0.18
CA GLY A 52 5.62 12.53 0.12
C GLY A 52 5.65 11.86 -1.26
N ILE A 53 5.83 12.64 -2.34
CA ILE A 53 5.99 12.12 -3.71
C ILE A 53 7.47 11.88 -4.02
N GLN A 54 8.37 12.69 -3.45
CA GLN A 54 9.82 12.53 -3.65
C GLN A 54 10.33 11.16 -3.21
N GLU A 55 9.68 10.55 -2.20
CA GLU A 55 9.97 9.18 -1.74
C GLU A 55 9.78 8.12 -2.83
N TYR A 56 8.88 8.40 -3.78
CA TYR A 56 8.57 7.51 -4.91
C TYR A 56 9.43 7.78 -6.14
N PHE A 57 10.25 8.83 -6.14
CA PHE A 57 11.07 9.23 -7.29
C PHE A 57 12.06 8.13 -7.70
N SER A 58 12.71 7.48 -6.74
CA SER A 58 13.68 6.39 -7.01
C SER A 58 13.06 5.14 -7.62
N VAL A 59 11.73 4.99 -7.53
CA VAL A 59 10.99 3.82 -8.03
C VAL A 59 10.01 4.20 -9.12
N TRP A 60 10.09 5.42 -9.65
CA TRP A 60 9.13 6.00 -10.58
C TRP A 60 8.89 5.15 -11.82
N ASP A 61 9.97 4.65 -12.43
CA ASP A 61 9.93 3.77 -13.61
C ASP A 61 9.15 2.48 -13.36
N SER A 62 9.13 2.02 -12.11
CA SER A 62 8.35 0.85 -11.70
C SER A 62 6.90 1.19 -11.32
N LEU A 63 6.52 2.46 -11.25
CA LEU A 63 5.16 2.86 -10.91
C LEU A 63 4.25 2.73 -12.12
N SER A 64 3.05 2.23 -11.88
CA SER A 64 2.01 2.13 -12.91
C SER A 64 0.63 2.33 -12.28
N CYS A 65 -0.29 2.84 -13.09
CA CYS A 65 -1.69 2.95 -12.74
C CYS A 65 -2.50 2.03 -13.66
N VAL A 66 -3.14 1.01 -13.09
CA VAL A 66 -3.96 0.03 -13.84
C VAL A 66 -5.38 0.10 -13.31
N GLU A 67 -6.33 0.52 -14.17
CA GLU A 67 -7.75 0.69 -13.81
C GLU A 67 -7.96 1.55 -12.53
N GLY A 68 -7.14 2.59 -12.36
CA GLY A 68 -7.19 3.48 -11.21
C GLY A 68 -6.50 2.96 -9.95
N LEU A 69 -5.86 1.79 -10.00
CA LEU A 69 -5.08 1.23 -8.90
C LEU A 69 -3.59 1.53 -9.09
N LEU A 70 -2.97 2.06 -8.04
CA LEU A 70 -1.55 2.39 -8.04
C LEU A 70 -0.70 1.16 -7.68
N LEU A 71 0.21 0.80 -8.58
CA LEU A 71 1.08 -0.37 -8.50
C LEU A 71 2.55 0.05 -8.58
N ARG A 72 3.40 -0.71 -7.90
CA ARG A 72 4.85 -0.71 -8.07
C ARG A 72 5.27 -2.09 -8.58
N GLY A 73 5.58 -2.18 -9.87
CA GLY A 73 5.77 -3.44 -10.57
C GLY A 73 4.51 -4.30 -10.43
N THR A 74 4.62 -5.41 -9.69
CA THR A 74 3.51 -6.34 -9.42
C THR A 74 2.81 -6.16 -8.08
N ARG A 75 3.20 -5.15 -7.28
CA ARG A 75 2.69 -4.95 -5.92
C ARG A 75 1.83 -3.70 -5.81
N MET A 76 0.73 -3.77 -5.06
CA MET A 76 -0.09 -2.60 -4.74
C MET A 76 0.69 -1.65 -3.84
N ILE A 77 0.64 -0.36 -4.12
CA ILE A 77 1.20 0.64 -3.21
C ILE A 77 0.30 0.72 -1.97
N LEU A 78 0.89 0.48 -0.80
CA LEU A 78 0.17 0.65 0.46
C LEU A 78 0.09 2.13 0.81
N PRO A 79 -1.11 2.73 0.92
CA PRO A 79 -1.27 4.10 1.37
C PRO A 79 -0.80 4.26 2.83
N SER A 80 -0.50 5.51 3.18
CA SER A 80 0.06 5.93 4.48
C SER A 80 -0.76 5.41 5.66
N GLU A 81 -2.09 5.47 5.54
CA GLU A 81 -3.07 4.98 6.51
C GLU A 81 -2.87 3.50 6.85
N LEU A 82 -2.70 2.64 5.83
CA LEU A 82 -2.54 1.20 6.05
C LEU A 82 -1.16 0.84 6.59
N ARG A 83 -0.14 1.64 6.25
CA ARG A 83 1.18 1.51 6.88
C ARG A 83 1.12 1.85 8.36
N ALA A 84 0.43 2.92 8.73
CA ALA A 84 0.22 3.32 10.12
C ALA A 84 -0.56 2.24 10.90
N GLU A 85 -1.64 1.71 10.35
CA GLU A 85 -2.39 0.60 10.96
C GLU A 85 -1.50 -0.63 11.20
N MET A 86 -0.64 -0.99 10.24
CA MET A 86 0.25 -2.15 10.40
C MET A 86 1.30 -1.93 11.48
N VAL A 87 1.87 -0.73 11.57
CA VAL A 87 2.79 -0.33 12.65
C VAL A 87 2.07 -0.32 14.01
N GLU A 88 0.85 0.21 14.08
CA GLU A 88 0.04 0.19 15.28
C GLU A 88 -0.29 -1.24 15.73
N ARG A 89 -0.61 -2.14 14.81
CA ARG A 89 -0.82 -3.57 15.11
C ARG A 89 0.44 -4.25 15.62
N LEU A 90 1.63 -3.88 15.11
CA LEU A 90 2.91 -4.39 15.62
C LEU A 90 3.18 -3.89 17.04
N HIS A 91 2.87 -2.62 17.33
CA HIS A 91 2.96 -2.07 18.69
C HIS A 91 1.92 -2.70 19.63
N SER A 92 0.70 -2.96 19.14
CA SER A 92 -0.39 -3.61 19.89
C SER A 92 -0.12 -5.11 20.13
N GLY A 93 0.65 -5.77 19.26
CA GLY A 93 1.14 -7.13 19.47
C GLY A 93 1.98 -7.30 20.74
N HIS A 94 2.64 -6.23 21.20
CA HIS A 94 3.35 -6.22 22.49
C HIS A 94 2.39 -6.12 23.70
N LEU A 95 1.21 -5.52 23.52
CA LEU A 95 0.16 -5.47 24.55
C LEU A 95 -0.68 -6.76 24.62
N GLY A 96 -0.77 -7.52 23.51
CA GLY A 96 -1.51 -8.78 23.43
C GLY A 96 -0.79 -10.00 24.02
N ILE A 97 0.54 -10.06 23.97
CA ILE A 97 1.32 -11.19 24.51
C ILE A 97 1.22 -11.30 26.04
N MET A 98 0.98 -10.18 26.74
CA MET A 98 0.75 -10.17 28.18
C MET A 98 -0.63 -10.70 28.59
N LYS A 99 -1.56 -10.94 27.65
CA LYS A 99 -2.93 -11.43 27.94
C LYS A 99 -3.21 -12.89 27.55
N THR A 100 -2.19 -13.70 27.28
CA THR A 100 -2.37 -15.17 27.21
C THR A 100 -1.35 -15.91 28.09
N ARG A 101 -1.24 -15.49 29.36
CA ARG A 101 -0.71 -16.33 30.45
C ARG A 101 -1.75 -16.52 31.55
N LYS A 102 -2.96 -16.93 31.19
CA LYS A 102 -3.96 -17.40 32.18
C LYS A 102 -4.85 -18.51 31.63
N ARG A 103 -4.22 -19.57 31.12
CA ARG A 103 -4.81 -20.91 30.96
C ARG A 103 -3.70 -21.96 30.84
N ALA A 104 -2.96 -22.14 31.93
CA ALA A 104 -2.10 -23.30 32.15
C ALA A 104 -1.84 -23.43 33.65
N GLN A 105 -2.89 -23.74 34.39
CA GLN A 105 -2.76 -24.39 35.69
C GLN A 105 -3.86 -25.44 35.73
N VAL A 106 -3.61 -26.52 34.98
CA VAL A 106 -4.15 -27.83 35.27
C VAL A 106 -2.97 -28.65 35.78
N THR A 107 -3.21 -29.45 36.81
CA THR A 107 -2.26 -30.37 37.48
C THR A 107 -1.33 -29.63 38.46
N MET A 108 -1.37 -29.86 39.79
CA MET A 108 -1.60 -31.09 40.56
C MET A 108 -2.68 -30.96 41.63
#